data_AF-A0A836SJU3-F1
#
_entry.id   AF-A0A836SJU3-F1
#
_cell.length_a   1.000
_cell.length_b   1.000
_cell.length_c   1.000
_cell.angle_alpha   90.00
_cell.angle_beta   90.00
_cell.angle_gamma   90.00
#
_symmetry.space_group_name_H-M   'P 1'
#
loop_
_entity.id
_entity.type
_entity.pdbx_description
1 polymer ?
#
loop_
_entity_poly.entity_id
_entity_poly.type
_entity_poly.pdbx_seq_one_letter_code
_entity_poly.pdbx_strand_id
1 'polypeptide(L)'
;MNYYFIANQILYEYGFALNNQQVVHEWLFAYPRGSQAQLWFERIYDEENDEYNWDLKKLTGQRQFWKKTTRHNALFLSTAGMLNSVKLEPIVNWITNNLVIFTVKTYLSNVFNFFTVNFCKDVDNKQKILKFLQAADLNIVDFELEGQLNFLHKINETNDLTQFPLEYESEGTKRLFIFAGPLMDILEKGRILMIDELDNSLHPSIVRFMLELI
;
A
#
# COMPACT_ATOMS: atom_id res chain seq x y z
N MET A 1 -9.36 4.79 13.95
CA MET A 1 -8.45 5.58 13.09
C MET A 1 -9.29 6.41 12.13
N ASN A 2 -8.88 7.63 11.81
CA ASN A 2 -9.55 8.50 10.84
C ASN A 2 -8.55 9.07 9.83
N TYR A 3 -8.99 9.25 8.60
CA TYR A 3 -8.17 9.67 7.46
C TYR A 3 -8.89 10.77 6.69
N TYR A 4 -8.14 11.82 6.35
CA TYR A 4 -8.59 12.89 5.46
C TYR A 4 -7.88 12.75 4.12
N PHE A 5 -8.64 12.78 3.03
CA PHE A 5 -8.06 12.67 1.69
C PHE A 5 -8.95 13.32 0.63
N ILE A 6 -8.36 13.67 -0.51
CA ILE A 6 -9.08 14.27 -1.64
C ILE A 6 -9.17 13.25 -2.76
N ALA A 7 -10.39 12.92 -3.17
CA ALA A 7 -10.67 12.09 -4.34
C ALA A 7 -11.67 12.82 -5.24
N ASN A 8 -11.42 12.85 -6.55
CA ASN A 8 -12.25 13.57 -7.52
C ASN A 8 -12.58 15.02 -7.09
N GLN A 9 -11.58 15.74 -6.57
CA GLN A 9 -11.69 17.13 -6.09
C GLN A 9 -12.64 17.33 -4.89
N ILE A 10 -13.07 16.25 -4.22
CA ILE A 10 -13.87 16.28 -3.00
C ILE A 10 -13.00 15.82 -1.84
N LEU A 11 -12.99 16.60 -0.76
CA LEU A 11 -12.39 16.19 0.51
C LEU A 11 -13.31 15.17 1.19
N TYR A 12 -12.73 14.10 1.70
CA TYR A 12 -13.39 13.07 2.47
C TYR A 12 -12.72 12.91 3.82
N GLU A 13 -13.52 12.55 4.80
CA GLU A 13 -13.07 12.06 6.09
C GLU A 13 -13.66 10.66 6.27
N TYR A 14 -12.80 9.65 6.28
CA TYR A 14 -13.20 8.26 6.49
C TYR A 14 -12.59 7.75 7.79
N GLY A 15 -13.38 7.07 8.60
CA GLY A 15 -12.89 6.50 9.84
C GLY A 15 -13.60 5.22 10.25
N PHE A 16 -12.90 4.44 11.05
CA PHE A 16 -13.44 3.23 11.65
C PHE A 16 -12.74 2.89 12.98
N ALA A 17 -13.45 2.13 13.81
CA ALA A 17 -12.96 1.53 15.05
C ALA A 17 -13.35 0.05 15.08
N LEU A 18 -12.43 -0.77 15.60
CA LEU A 18 -12.54 -2.22 15.64
C LEU A 18 -12.25 -2.70 17.07
N ASN A 19 -12.85 -3.81 17.46
CA ASN A 19 -12.36 -4.64 18.55
C ASN A 19 -11.86 -5.99 18.00
N ASN A 20 -11.56 -6.95 18.86
CA ASN A 20 -11.04 -8.26 18.44
C ASN A 20 -12.06 -9.14 17.68
N GLN A 21 -13.31 -8.70 17.56
CA GLN A 21 -14.41 -9.48 16.98
C GLN A 21 -15.07 -8.79 15.78
N GLN A 22 -15.17 -7.45 15.79
CA GLN A 22 -15.97 -6.70 14.83
C GLN A 22 -15.61 -5.23 14.71
N VAL A 23 -16.25 -4.58 13.73
CA VAL A 23 -16.27 -3.13 13.57
C VAL A 23 -17.27 -2.52 14.55
N VAL A 24 -16.80 -1.69 15.47
CA VAL A 24 -17.67 -1.05 16.47
C VAL A 24 -18.20 0.31 16.00
N HIS A 25 -17.49 0.98 15.09
CA HIS A 25 -17.91 2.25 14.50
C HIS A 25 -17.26 2.41 13.12
N GLU A 26 -18.00 2.89 12.12
CA GLU A 26 -17.47 3.24 10.81
C GLU A 26 -18.27 4.38 10.20
N TRP A 27 -17.59 5.38 9.65
CA TRP A 27 -18.23 6.57 9.10
C TRP A 27 -17.49 7.12 7.88
N LEU A 28 -18.23 7.86 7.07
CA LEU A 28 -17.68 8.63 5.95
C LEU A 28 -18.38 9.98 5.83
N PHE A 29 -17.64 11.06 6.01
CA PHE A 29 -18.05 12.41 5.62
C PHE A 29 -17.46 12.78 4.27
N ALA A 30 -18.25 13.52 3.49
CA ALA A 30 -17.79 14.16 2.26
C ALA A 30 -18.03 15.67 2.32
N TYR A 31 -17.11 16.42 1.74
CA TYR A 31 -17.05 17.88 1.76
C TYR A 31 -17.14 18.45 0.32
N PRO A 32 -18.24 18.19 -0.43
CA PRO A 32 -18.32 18.52 -1.86
C PRO A 32 -18.40 20.02 -2.15
N ARG A 33 -18.63 20.85 -1.12
CA ARG A 33 -18.69 22.32 -1.21
C ARG A 33 -17.65 22.98 -0.30
N GLY A 34 -16.55 22.29 -0.02
CA GLY A 34 -15.57 22.74 0.99
C GLY A 34 -16.15 22.56 2.39
N SER A 35 -16.48 23.63 3.10
CA SER A 35 -16.70 23.58 4.55
C SER A 35 -17.95 22.82 5.04
N GLN A 36 -18.91 22.50 4.17
CA GLN A 36 -20.14 21.82 4.60
C GLN A 36 -20.00 20.29 4.53
N ALA A 37 -19.83 19.65 5.68
CA ALA A 37 -19.79 18.20 5.81
C ALA A 37 -21.15 17.56 5.46
N GLN A 38 -21.11 16.47 4.69
CA GLN A 38 -22.23 15.58 4.45
C GLN A 38 -21.88 14.20 4.97
N LEU A 39 -22.58 13.74 6.01
CA LEU A 39 -22.48 12.35 6.45
C LEU A 39 -23.05 11.45 5.36
N TRP A 40 -22.19 10.72 4.66
CA TRP A 40 -22.59 9.80 3.60
C TRP A 40 -23.12 8.51 4.20
N PHE A 41 -22.34 7.91 5.11
CA PHE A 41 -22.83 6.83 5.94
C PHE A 41 -22.19 6.82 7.32
N GLU A 42 -22.88 6.20 8.26
CA GLU A 42 -22.38 5.81 9.58
C GLU A 42 -23.00 4.48 10.00
N ARG A 43 -22.22 3.65 10.68
CA ARG A 43 -22.73 2.54 11.48
C ARG A 43 -22.06 2.51 12.85
N ILE A 44 -22.84 2.32 13.90
CA ILE A 44 -22.38 2.17 15.27
C ILE A 44 -22.92 0.84 15.80
N TYR A 45 -22.05 0.01 16.36
CA TYR A 45 -22.46 -1.22 17.02
C TYR A 45 -23.07 -0.90 18.38
N ASP A 46 -24.26 -1.43 18.63
CA ASP A 46 -24.98 -1.35 19.90
C ASP A 46 -24.77 -2.65 20.67
N GLU A 47 -23.97 -2.57 21.74
CA GLU A 47 -23.63 -3.74 22.56
C GLU A 47 -24.84 -4.28 23.33
N GLU A 48 -25.85 -3.45 23.64
CA GLU A 48 -27.02 -3.88 24.41
C GLU A 48 -27.98 -4.71 23.57
N ASN A 49 -28.13 -4.36 22.29
CA ASN A 49 -29.09 -4.97 21.38
C ASN A 49 -28.46 -5.96 20.39
N ASP A 50 -27.13 -6.11 20.37
CA ASP A 50 -26.38 -6.93 19.40
C ASP A 50 -26.73 -6.57 17.94
N GLU A 51 -26.89 -5.27 17.68
CA GLU A 51 -27.30 -4.74 16.40
C GLU A 51 -26.46 -3.53 15.99
N TYR A 52 -26.56 -3.14 14.72
CA TYR A 52 -25.92 -1.94 14.21
C TYR A 52 -26.96 -0.85 14.00
N ASN A 53 -26.69 0.33 14.53
CA ASN A 53 -27.40 1.57 14.23
C ASN A 53 -26.81 2.18 12.96
N TRP A 54 -27.62 2.39 11.91
CA TRP A 54 -27.14 2.85 10.60
C TRP A 54 -27.74 4.20 10.20
N ASP A 55 -26.90 5.13 9.75
CA ASP A 55 -27.32 6.25 8.91
C ASP A 55 -26.78 6.05 7.49
N LEU A 56 -27.67 5.85 6.52
CA LEU A 56 -27.33 5.71 5.09
C LEU A 56 -28.07 6.74 4.24
N LYS A 57 -28.64 7.80 4.84
CA LYS A 57 -29.63 8.68 4.19
C LYS A 57 -29.08 9.36 2.94
N LYS A 58 -27.80 9.69 2.93
CA LYS A 58 -27.10 10.38 1.83
C LYS A 58 -26.52 9.43 0.78
N LEU A 59 -26.52 8.11 1.01
CA LEU A 59 -26.22 7.14 -0.03
C LEU A 59 -27.45 6.82 -0.87
N THR A 60 -27.25 6.64 -2.17
CA THR A 60 -28.27 6.21 -3.13
C THR A 60 -27.90 4.82 -3.67
N GLY A 61 -28.80 4.17 -4.40
CA GLY A 61 -28.56 2.84 -4.97
C GLY A 61 -28.85 1.70 -3.99
N GLN A 62 -28.09 0.60 -4.09
CA GLN A 62 -28.37 -0.67 -3.39
C GLN A 62 -27.93 -0.70 -1.92
N ARG A 63 -27.98 0.45 -1.21
CA ARG A 63 -27.49 0.60 0.18
C ARG A 63 -28.03 -0.42 1.18
N GLN A 64 -29.28 -0.86 1.01
CA GLN A 64 -29.87 -1.89 1.88
C GLN A 64 -29.31 -3.28 1.60
N PHE A 65 -28.97 -3.59 0.35
CA PHE A 65 -28.31 -4.83 -0.01
C PHE A 65 -26.88 -4.83 0.54
N TRP A 66 -26.12 -3.75 0.35
CA TRP A 66 -24.78 -3.62 0.94
C TRP A 66 -24.81 -3.80 2.45
N LYS A 67 -25.74 -3.13 3.16
CA LYS A 67 -25.94 -3.30 4.62
C LYS A 67 -26.17 -4.77 5.00
N LYS A 68 -27.05 -5.47 4.28
CA LYS A 68 -27.37 -6.89 4.56
C LYS A 68 -26.19 -7.83 4.28
N THR A 69 -25.33 -7.48 3.32
CA THR A 69 -24.18 -8.31 2.94
C THR A 69 -22.95 -8.04 3.82
N THR A 70 -22.83 -6.84 4.40
CA THR A 70 -21.70 -6.47 5.26
C THR A 70 -21.71 -7.30 6.54
N ARG A 71 -20.65 -8.08 6.72
CA ARG A 71 -20.40 -8.88 7.93
C ARG A 71 -19.93 -7.98 9.08
N HIS A 72 -20.10 -8.43 10.32
CA HIS A 72 -19.67 -7.69 11.52
C HIS A 72 -18.17 -7.36 11.50
N ASN A 73 -17.33 -8.26 10.96
CA ASN A 73 -15.87 -8.10 10.87
C ASN A 73 -15.37 -7.52 9.54
N ALA A 74 -16.27 -7.03 8.67
CA ALA A 74 -15.92 -6.45 7.39
C ALA A 74 -16.32 -4.98 7.35
N LEU A 75 -15.50 -4.12 6.76
CA LEU A 75 -15.83 -2.71 6.54
C LEU A 75 -16.99 -2.58 5.53
N PHE A 76 -17.93 -1.69 5.83
CA PHE A 76 -19.06 -1.38 4.95
C PHE A 76 -18.57 -0.76 3.64
N LEU A 77 -17.60 0.17 3.71
CA LEU A 77 -17.00 0.79 2.54
C LEU A 77 -16.45 -0.24 1.54
N SER A 78 -15.67 -1.20 2.03
CA SER A 78 -15.09 -2.27 1.20
C SER A 78 -16.16 -3.17 0.60
N THR A 79 -17.18 -3.53 1.39
CA THR A 79 -18.30 -4.35 0.92
C THR A 79 -19.07 -3.63 -0.19
N ALA A 80 -19.40 -2.36 0.00
CA ALA A 80 -20.13 -1.56 -0.98
C ALA A 80 -19.31 -1.33 -2.26
N GLY A 81 -17.99 -1.15 -2.15
CA GLY A 81 -17.08 -1.09 -3.29
C GLY A 81 -17.10 -2.38 -4.12
N MET A 82 -16.94 -3.54 -3.46
CA MET A 82 -17.01 -4.86 -4.09
C MET A 82 -18.35 -5.13 -4.78
N LEU A 83 -19.43 -4.53 -4.26
CA LEU A 83 -20.79 -4.61 -4.81
C LEU A 83 -21.12 -3.45 -5.76
N ASN A 84 -20.10 -2.86 -6.40
CA ASN A 84 -20.20 -1.86 -7.47
C ASN A 84 -20.96 -0.59 -7.07
N SER A 85 -20.72 -0.08 -5.86
CA SER A 85 -21.25 1.22 -5.44
C SER A 85 -20.57 2.37 -6.21
N VAL A 86 -21.23 2.87 -7.25
CA VAL A 86 -20.76 4.01 -8.06
C VAL A 86 -20.40 5.24 -7.21
N LYS A 87 -21.15 5.49 -6.14
CA LYS A 87 -20.93 6.65 -5.27
C LYS A 87 -19.69 6.48 -4.37
N LEU A 88 -19.41 5.26 -3.94
CA LEU A 88 -18.28 4.97 -3.03
C LEU A 88 -17.02 4.51 -3.78
N GLU A 89 -17.15 4.11 -5.04
CA GLU A 89 -16.04 3.66 -5.88
C GLU A 89 -14.86 4.64 -5.91
N PRO A 90 -15.02 5.97 -6.08
CA PRO A 90 -13.87 6.88 -6.07
C PRO A 90 -13.09 6.85 -4.75
N ILE A 91 -13.78 6.64 -3.63
CA ILE A 91 -13.16 6.55 -2.30
C ILE A 91 -12.40 5.23 -2.16
N VAL A 92 -13.03 4.12 -2.54
CA VAL A 92 -12.41 2.80 -2.51
C VAL A 92 -11.17 2.79 -3.39
N ASN A 93 -11.30 3.27 -4.63
CA ASN A 93 -10.19 3.37 -5.58
C ASN A 93 -9.09 4.31 -5.09
N TRP A 94 -9.44 5.42 -4.42
CA TRP A 94 -8.42 6.30 -3.86
C TRP A 94 -7.62 5.56 -2.78
N ILE A 95 -8.29 4.92 -1.82
CA ILE A 95 -7.65 4.19 -0.73
C ILE A 95 -6.77 3.06 -1.29
N THR A 96 -7.30 2.23 -2.20
CA THR A 96 -6.59 1.05 -2.71
C THR A 96 -5.43 1.40 -3.65
N ASN A 97 -5.50 2.51 -4.38
CA ASN A 97 -4.46 2.90 -5.33
C ASN A 97 -3.42 3.86 -4.75
N ASN A 98 -3.71 4.55 -3.64
CA ASN A 98 -2.81 5.55 -3.08
C ASN A 98 -2.17 5.12 -1.76
N LEU A 99 -2.72 4.15 -1.04
CA LEU A 99 -2.12 3.66 0.21
C LEU A 99 -1.37 2.35 -0.04
N VAL A 100 -0.03 2.41 0.10
CA VAL A 100 0.82 1.22 0.09
C VAL A 100 1.29 0.95 1.52
N ILE A 101 0.98 -0.24 2.03
CA ILE A 101 1.33 -0.64 3.40
C ILE A 101 2.46 -1.67 3.37
N PHE A 102 3.59 -1.31 3.96
CA PHE A 102 4.73 -2.20 4.19
C PHE A 102 4.74 -2.66 5.66
N THR A 103 4.61 -3.96 5.83
CA THR A 103 4.73 -4.67 7.11
C THR A 103 5.75 -5.79 6.99
N VAL A 104 6.20 -6.38 8.09
CA VAL A 104 7.09 -7.57 8.04
C VAL A 104 6.43 -8.73 7.26
N LYS A 105 5.11 -8.90 7.35
CA LYS A 105 4.37 -9.88 6.53
C LYS A 105 4.42 -9.57 5.03
N THR A 106 4.49 -8.29 4.68
CA THR A 106 4.64 -7.81 3.30
C THR A 106 5.95 -8.30 2.70
N TYR A 107 7.06 -8.23 3.45
CA TYR A 107 8.37 -8.78 3.03
C TYR A 107 8.30 -10.30 2.77
N LEU A 108 7.62 -11.04 3.64
CA LEU A 108 7.47 -12.49 3.48
C LEU A 108 6.52 -12.90 2.35
N SER A 109 5.83 -11.94 1.72
CA SER A 109 4.91 -12.22 0.62
C SER A 109 5.61 -12.17 -0.74
N ASN A 110 5.41 -13.20 -1.56
CA ASN A 110 5.96 -13.25 -2.93
C ASN A 110 5.40 -12.16 -3.85
N VAL A 111 4.33 -11.47 -3.44
CA VAL A 111 3.63 -10.43 -4.23
C VAL A 111 4.57 -9.27 -4.56
N PHE A 112 5.35 -8.79 -3.59
CA PHE A 112 6.22 -7.63 -3.78
C PHE A 112 7.46 -7.97 -4.58
N ASN A 113 8.00 -9.19 -4.42
CA ASN A 113 9.07 -9.67 -5.28
C ASN A 113 8.60 -9.73 -6.74
N PHE A 114 7.42 -10.32 -7.00
CA PHE A 114 6.82 -10.33 -8.33
C PHE A 114 6.54 -8.91 -8.86
N PHE A 115 6.12 -7.98 -8.00
CA PHE A 115 5.93 -6.59 -8.39
C PHE A 115 7.23 -5.95 -8.88
N THR A 116 8.32 -5.98 -8.08
CA THR A 116 9.60 -5.37 -8.50
C THR A 116 10.13 -6.02 -9.77
N VAL A 117 10.09 -7.36 -9.87
CA VAL A 117 10.53 -8.07 -11.07
C VAL A 117 9.74 -7.62 -12.31
N ASN A 118 8.42 -7.46 -12.20
CA ASN A 118 7.62 -6.94 -13.31
C ASN A 118 7.87 -5.46 -13.59
N PHE A 119 8.10 -4.65 -12.54
CA PHE A 119 8.42 -3.23 -12.67
C PHE A 119 9.72 -3.04 -13.48
N CYS A 120 10.72 -3.89 -13.24
CA CYS A 120 11.99 -3.90 -13.96
C CYS A 120 11.92 -4.48 -15.39
N LYS A 121 10.77 -4.96 -15.87
CA LYS A 121 10.62 -5.32 -17.30
C LYS A 121 10.66 -4.10 -18.21
N ASP A 122 10.28 -2.94 -17.68
CA ASP A 122 10.54 -1.66 -18.31
C ASP A 122 12.01 -1.25 -18.07
N VAL A 123 12.70 -0.85 -19.14
CA VAL A 123 14.14 -0.58 -19.11
C VAL A 123 14.47 0.62 -18.23
N ASP A 124 13.67 1.69 -18.29
CA ASP A 124 13.90 2.89 -17.49
C ASP A 124 13.70 2.59 -16.00
N ASN A 125 12.69 1.79 -15.68
CA ASN A 125 12.45 1.32 -14.32
C ASN A 125 13.57 0.42 -13.81
N LYS A 126 14.06 -0.54 -14.62
CA LYS A 126 15.25 -1.35 -14.25
C LYS A 126 16.42 -0.44 -13.87
N GLN A 127 16.69 0.60 -14.65
CA GLN A 127 17.79 1.53 -14.40
C GLN A 127 17.62 2.31 -13.10
N LYS A 128 16.39 2.75 -12.76
CA LYS A 128 16.11 3.41 -11.47
C LYS A 128 16.39 2.48 -10.29
N ILE A 129 15.93 1.23 -10.38
CA ILE A 129 16.14 0.21 -9.34
C ILE A 129 17.63 -0.12 -9.20
N LEU A 130 18.35 -0.25 -10.31
CA LEU A 130 19.79 -0.51 -10.27
C LEU A 130 20.54 0.62 -9.57
N LYS A 131 20.26 1.88 -9.91
CA LYS A 131 20.85 3.05 -9.24
C LYS A 131 20.56 3.07 -7.75
N PHE A 132 19.33 2.71 -7.36
CA PHE A 132 18.97 2.58 -5.94
C PHE A 132 19.82 1.54 -5.22
N LEU A 133 19.97 0.34 -5.78
CA LEU A 133 20.76 -0.73 -5.17
C LEU A 133 22.25 -0.37 -5.08
N GLN A 134 22.77 0.30 -6.11
CA GLN A 134 24.16 0.79 -6.13
C GLN A 134 24.39 1.86 -5.07
N ALA A 135 23.44 2.78 -4.87
CA ALA A 135 23.54 3.81 -3.84
C ALA A 135 23.46 3.24 -2.41
N ALA A 136 22.85 2.07 -2.23
CA ALA A 136 22.81 1.36 -0.96
C ALA A 136 24.12 0.60 -0.63
N ASP A 137 25.17 0.77 -1.45
CA ASP A 137 26.53 0.24 -1.26
C ASP A 137 26.61 -1.29 -1.17
N LEU A 138 25.84 -1.98 -2.00
CA LEU A 138 25.72 -3.45 -1.99
C LEU A 138 26.76 -4.19 -2.86
N ASN A 139 27.76 -3.51 -3.42
CA ASN A 139 28.69 -4.07 -4.43
C ASN A 139 28.01 -4.67 -5.69
N ILE A 140 26.73 -4.33 -5.92
CA ILE A 140 25.96 -4.77 -7.09
C ILE A 140 26.28 -3.88 -8.28
N VAL A 141 26.68 -4.50 -9.39
CA VAL A 141 26.98 -3.82 -10.67
C VAL A 141 25.77 -3.81 -11.59
N ASP A 142 25.07 -4.94 -11.71
CA ASP A 142 23.84 -5.10 -12.50
C ASP A 142 23.02 -6.29 -11.96
N PHE A 143 21.83 -6.53 -12.51
CA PHE A 143 21.06 -7.75 -12.30
C PHE A 143 20.32 -8.17 -13.59
N GLU A 144 20.15 -9.47 -13.76
CA GLU A 144 19.51 -10.10 -14.91
C GLU A 144 18.20 -10.78 -14.49
N LEU A 145 17.20 -10.73 -15.37
CA LEU A 145 15.85 -11.24 -15.13
C LEU A 145 15.50 -12.44 -16.03
N GLU A 146 16.47 -12.98 -16.78
CA GLU A 146 16.25 -14.11 -17.68
C GLU A 146 16.14 -15.43 -16.91
N GLY A 147 14.92 -15.99 -16.85
CA GLY A 147 14.62 -17.23 -16.12
C GLY A 147 14.50 -17.01 -14.61
N GLN A 148 15.61 -16.68 -13.96
CA GLN A 148 15.66 -16.34 -12.53
C GLN A 148 16.43 -15.03 -12.30
N LEU A 149 16.13 -14.33 -11.20
CA LEU A 149 16.82 -13.09 -10.85
C LEU A 149 18.24 -13.40 -10.35
N ASN A 150 19.24 -12.91 -11.07
CA ASN A 150 20.66 -13.03 -10.71
C ASN A 150 21.29 -11.64 -10.58
N PHE A 151 22.05 -11.41 -9.51
CA PHE A 151 22.81 -10.18 -9.29
C PHE A 151 24.26 -10.36 -9.72
N LEU A 152 24.79 -9.35 -10.41
CA LEU A 152 26.19 -9.27 -10.82
C LEU A 152 26.96 -8.43 -9.79
N HIS A 153 28.00 -9.02 -9.21
CA HIS A 153 28.86 -8.38 -8.21
C HIS A 153 30.29 -8.28 -8.70
N LYS A 154 30.99 -7.24 -8.27
CA LYS A 154 32.41 -7.06 -8.57
C LYS A 154 33.27 -7.86 -7.59
N ILE A 155 34.18 -8.69 -8.11
CA ILE A 155 35.23 -9.35 -7.34
C ILE A 155 36.52 -8.53 -7.54
N ASN A 156 36.98 -7.87 -6.48
CA ASN A 156 38.24 -7.13 -6.41
C ASN A 156 38.40 -5.93 -7.38
N GLU A 157 39.57 -5.30 -7.35
CA GLU A 157 39.94 -4.18 -8.24
C GLU A 157 40.09 -4.59 -9.72
N THR A 158 40.08 -5.89 -10.04
CA THR A 158 40.33 -6.43 -11.39
C THR A 158 39.13 -6.41 -12.33
N ASN A 159 37.98 -5.86 -11.92
CA ASN A 159 36.75 -5.78 -12.73
C ASN A 159 36.12 -7.15 -13.07
N ASP A 160 36.56 -8.24 -12.43
CA ASP A 160 35.92 -9.54 -12.58
C ASP A 160 34.52 -9.51 -11.97
N LEU A 161 33.56 -10.14 -12.64
CA LEU A 161 32.16 -10.20 -12.19
C LEU A 161 31.80 -11.62 -11.78
N THR A 162 31.01 -11.74 -10.71
CA THR A 162 30.35 -12.99 -10.32
C THR A 162 28.85 -12.81 -10.27
N GLN A 163 28.13 -13.89 -10.51
CA GLN A 163 26.68 -13.92 -10.50
C GLN A 163 26.17 -14.73 -9.31
N PHE A 164 25.23 -14.16 -8.56
CA PHE A 164 24.53 -14.86 -7.50
C PHE A 164 23.02 -14.80 -7.75
N PRO A 165 22.31 -15.95 -7.73
CA PRO A 165 20.86 -15.96 -7.69
C PRO A 165 20.35 -15.24 -6.43
N LEU A 166 19.16 -14.60 -6.52
CA LEU A 166 18.54 -13.86 -5.40
C LEU A 166 18.55 -14.66 -4.09
N GLU A 167 18.34 -15.98 -4.13
CA GLU A 167 18.30 -16.83 -2.92
C GLU A 167 19.61 -16.84 -2.12
N TYR A 168 20.75 -16.61 -2.78
CA TYR A 168 22.08 -16.56 -2.16
C TYR A 168 22.48 -15.15 -1.71
N GLU A 169 21.69 -14.13 -2.03
CA GLU A 169 21.93 -12.77 -1.57
C GLU A 169 21.72 -12.62 -0.06
N SER A 170 22.36 -11.59 0.51
CA SER A 170 22.10 -11.19 1.88
C SER A 170 20.62 -10.82 2.07
N GLU A 171 20.08 -11.04 3.27
CA GLU A 171 18.70 -10.63 3.59
C GLU A 171 18.49 -9.12 3.40
N GLY A 172 19.53 -8.31 3.60
CA GLY A 172 19.49 -6.86 3.35
C GLY A 172 19.29 -6.54 1.87
N THR A 173 20.05 -7.19 0.99
CA THR A 173 19.92 -7.05 -0.47
C THR A 173 18.54 -7.48 -0.95
N LYS A 174 18.05 -8.65 -0.49
CA LYS A 174 16.72 -9.16 -0.85
C LYS A 174 15.62 -8.18 -0.45
N ARG A 175 15.67 -7.66 0.79
CA ARG A 175 14.73 -6.65 1.29
C ARG A 175 14.76 -5.39 0.44
N LEU A 176 15.95 -4.89 0.14
CA LEU A 176 16.14 -3.69 -0.67
C LEU A 176 15.54 -3.86 -2.07
N PHE A 177 15.85 -4.96 -2.75
CA PHE A 177 15.27 -5.24 -4.07
C PHE A 177 13.74 -5.34 -4.02
N ILE A 178 13.18 -6.13 -3.08
CA ILE A 178 11.73 -6.29 -2.96
C ILE A 178 11.04 -4.95 -2.67
N PHE A 179 11.68 -4.06 -1.91
CA PHE A 179 11.14 -2.74 -1.57
C PHE A 179 11.29 -1.71 -2.72
N ALA A 180 12.30 -1.86 -3.57
CA ALA A 180 12.69 -0.90 -4.58
C ALA A 180 11.55 -0.55 -5.57
N GLY A 181 10.92 -1.56 -6.17
CA GLY A 181 9.87 -1.34 -7.17
C GLY A 181 8.68 -0.56 -6.62
N PRO A 182 8.07 -1.01 -5.51
CA PRO A 182 7.01 -0.31 -4.81
C PRO A 182 7.41 1.11 -4.39
N LEU A 183 8.63 1.31 -3.88
CA LEU A 183 9.13 2.64 -3.51
C LEU A 183 9.16 3.57 -4.72
N MET A 184 9.73 3.13 -5.86
CA MET A 184 9.78 3.92 -7.08
C MET A 184 8.38 4.26 -7.61
N ASP A 185 7.48 3.27 -7.63
CA ASP A 185 6.08 3.48 -8.02
C ASP A 185 5.36 4.52 -7.13
N ILE A 186 5.63 4.49 -5.82
CA ILE A 186 5.08 5.44 -4.86
C ILE A 186 5.60 6.85 -5.13
N LEU A 187 6.92 7.00 -5.30
CA LEU A 187 7.56 8.29 -5.54
C LEU A 187 7.10 8.93 -6.85
N GLU A 188 6.99 8.13 -7.92
CA GLU A 188 6.55 8.61 -9.24
C GLU A 188 5.08 9.02 -9.27
N LYS A 189 4.23 8.29 -8.56
CA LYS A 189 2.77 8.53 -8.57
C LYS A 189 2.30 9.41 -7.42
N GLY A 190 3.19 9.83 -6.52
CA GLY A 190 2.84 10.61 -5.34
C GLY A 190 1.92 9.86 -4.37
N ARG A 191 2.11 8.55 -4.24
CA ARG A 191 1.33 7.70 -3.33
C ARG A 191 1.80 7.86 -1.88
N ILE A 192 1.02 7.35 -0.96
CA ILE A 192 1.32 7.35 0.47
C ILE A 192 1.88 5.98 0.86
N LEU A 193 3.10 5.99 1.42
CA LEU A 193 3.75 4.82 1.99
C LEU A 193 3.56 4.80 3.51
N MET A 194 2.92 3.75 4.02
CA MET A 194 2.84 3.46 5.45
C MET A 194 3.77 2.29 5.74
N ILE A 195 4.83 2.53 6.51
CA ILE A 195 5.75 1.50 6.98
C ILE A 195 5.53 1.34 8.48
N ASP A 196 5.21 0.12 8.90
CA ASP A 196 5.24 -0.24 10.32
C ASP A 196 6.60 -0.87 10.66
N GLU A 197 7.06 -0.68 11.90
CA GLU A 197 8.37 -1.14 12.38
C GLU A 197 9.56 -0.72 11.49
N LEU A 198 9.62 0.56 11.10
CA LEU A 198 10.68 1.11 10.24
C LEU A 198 12.09 0.71 10.72
N ASP A 199 12.29 0.72 12.04
CA ASP A 199 13.56 0.47 12.72
C ASP A 199 14.01 -0.99 12.65
N ASN A 200 13.07 -1.95 12.61
CA ASN A 200 13.35 -3.39 12.57
C ASN A 200 13.32 -3.95 11.14
N SER A 201 12.59 -3.29 10.24
CA SER A 201 12.34 -3.78 8.89
C SER A 201 13.35 -3.25 7.87
N LEU A 202 13.86 -2.03 8.04
CA LEU A 202 14.77 -1.39 7.10
C LEU A 202 16.15 -1.10 7.72
N HIS A 203 17.22 -1.47 7.01
CA HIS A 203 18.58 -1.09 7.40
C HIS A 203 18.71 0.46 7.35
N PRO A 204 19.45 1.11 8.27
CA PRO A 204 19.58 2.57 8.32
C PRO A 204 20.02 3.23 7.01
N SER A 205 20.77 2.50 6.16
CA SER A 205 21.14 2.97 4.82
C SER A 205 19.94 3.17 3.89
N ILE A 206 18.89 2.35 4.01
CA ILE A 206 17.66 2.45 3.21
C ILE A 206 16.90 3.73 3.58
N VAL A 207 16.77 3.98 4.88
CA VAL A 207 16.09 5.19 5.39
C VAL A 207 16.84 6.44 4.93
N ARG A 208 18.17 6.44 5.04
CA ARG A 208 18.99 7.55 4.56
C ARG A 208 18.85 7.80 3.06
N PHE A 209 18.86 6.74 2.25
CA PHE A 209 18.65 6.87 0.82
C PHE A 209 17.24 7.37 0.46
N MET A 210 16.20 6.88 1.14
CA MET A 210 14.83 7.38 0.93
C MET A 210 14.73 8.89 1.17
N LEU A 211 15.47 9.42 2.15
CA LEU A 211 15.52 10.86 2.42
C LEU A 211 16.28 11.65 1.35
N GLU A 212 17.26 11.04 0.66
CA GLU A 212 18.02 11.70 -0.42
C GLU A 212 17.22 11.78 -1.73
N LEU A 213 16.11 11.03 -1.86
CA LEU A 213 15.22 11.04 -3.02
C LEU A 213 14.08 12.07 -2.94
N ILE A 214 13.87 12.70 -1.78
CA ILE A 214 12.83 13.71 -1.51
C ILE A 214 13.45 15.10 -1.52
#